data_AF-A0A4Q3VQM4-F1
#
_entry.id   AF-A0A4Q3VQM4-F1
#
_cell.length_a   1.000
_cell.length_b   1.000
_cell.length_c   1.000
_cell.angle_alpha   90.00
_cell.angle_beta   90.00
_cell.angle_gamma   90.00
#
_symmetry.space_group_name_H-M   'P 1'
#
loop_
_entity.id
_entity.type
_entity.pdbx_description
1 polymer ?
#
loop_
_entity_poly.entity_id
_entity_poly.type
_entity_poly.pdbx_seq_one_letter_code
_entity_poly.pdbx_strand_id
1 'polypeptide(L)'
;MKKLCLPILLCIFLTACGGNKTGPDISGVKVNLKVERFDEAFFAIDTLQIDQGMNRVHQQFPSFLPLYLQNIIGITDPAEVKMFYRFYKPLFDSSQVIYKNFEPVKAQVEKAFRHVKFYFPEYK
;
A
#
# COMPACT_ATOMS: atom_id res chain seq x y z
N MET A 1 0.26 10.96 61.48
CA MET A 1 -0.23 10.08 60.39
C MET A 1 -0.38 10.77 59.02
N LYS A 2 -0.55 12.10 58.93
CA LYS A 2 -0.77 12.82 57.66
C LYS A 2 0.48 13.04 56.77
N LYS A 3 1.69 12.90 57.31
CA LYS A 3 2.96 13.19 56.58
C LYS A 3 3.45 12.04 55.68
N LEU A 4 2.88 10.84 55.81
CA LEU A 4 3.28 9.64 55.04
C LEU A 4 2.50 9.50 53.71
N CYS A 5 1.37 10.19 53.55
CA CYS A 5 0.57 10.11 52.32
C CYS A 5 1.21 10.85 51.13
N LEU A 6 1.93 11.96 51.39
CA LEU A 6 2.57 12.76 50.34
C LEU A 6 3.65 12.01 49.55
N PRO A 7 4.61 11.29 50.18
CA PRO A 7 5.62 10.53 49.44
C PRO A 7 5.03 9.34 48.68
N ILE A 8 3.99 8.68 49.22
CA ILE A 8 3.32 7.56 48.55
C ILE A 8 2.58 8.03 47.30
N LEU A 9 1.89 9.18 47.38
CA LEU A 9 1.22 9.79 46.24
C LEU A 9 2.23 10.18 45.15
N LEU A 10 3.39 10.73 45.54
CA LEU A 10 4.46 11.09 44.62
C LEU A 10 5.05 9.87 43.90
N CYS A 11 5.22 8.74 44.59
CA CYS A 11 5.68 7.48 43.98
C CYS A 11 4.69 6.92 42.94
N ILE A 12 3.39 7.04 43.17
CA ILE A 12 2.36 6.59 42.21
C ILE A 12 2.42 7.42 40.92
N PHE A 13 2.60 8.74 41.03
CA PHE A 13 2.79 9.62 39.87
C PHE A 13 4.05 9.31 39.06
N LEU A 14 5.13 8.86 39.71
CA LEU A 14 6.38 8.47 39.03
C LEU A 14 6.25 7.16 38.23
N THR A 15 5.30 6.28 38.57
CA THR A 15 5.02 5.04 37.80
C THR A 15 3.98 5.20 36.69
N ALA A 16 3.28 6.35 36.64
CA ALA A 16 2.22 6.58 35.65
C ALA A 16 2.74 6.80 34.21
N CYS A 17 3.99 7.27 34.06
CA CYS A 17 4.66 7.43 32.77
C CYS A 17 5.58 6.24 32.48
N GLY A 18 5.00 5.08 32.18
CA GLY A 18 5.77 3.87 31.82
C GLY A 18 5.14 3.02 30.71
N GLY A 19 4.03 3.47 30.13
CA GLY A 19 3.36 2.74 29.07
C GLY A 19 4.05 2.94 27.72
N ASN A 20 5.20 2.30 27.51
CA ASN A 20 5.65 1.99 26.15
C ASN A 20 4.56 1.11 25.53
N LYS A 21 3.56 1.71 24.91
CA LYS A 21 2.51 0.98 24.19
C LYS A 21 3.12 0.43 22.91
N THR A 22 3.94 -0.60 23.05
CA THR A 22 4.17 -1.54 21.96
C THR A 22 2.80 -2.09 21.59
N GLY A 23 2.43 -1.97 20.31
CA GLY A 23 1.18 -2.51 19.81
C GLY A 23 1.02 -4.01 20.11
N PRO A 24 -0.14 -4.59 19.80
CA PRO A 24 -0.39 -6.00 20.03
C PRO A 24 0.67 -6.86 19.35
N ASP A 25 1.01 -7.99 19.96
CA ASP A 25 1.88 -8.96 19.30
C ASP A 25 1.12 -9.59 18.12
N ILE A 26 1.51 -9.20 16.91
CA ILE A 26 0.96 -9.71 15.67
C ILE A 26 1.78 -10.86 15.08
N SER A 27 2.86 -11.32 15.75
CA SER A 27 3.80 -12.32 15.24
C SER A 27 3.13 -13.62 14.75
N GLY A 28 2.03 -14.03 15.40
CA GLY A 28 1.22 -15.19 15.02
C GLY A 28 0.12 -14.91 13.99
N VAL A 29 -0.21 -13.65 13.70
CA VAL A 29 -1.28 -13.28 12.76
C VAL A 29 -0.76 -13.43 11.33
N LYS A 30 -1.41 -14.28 10.53
CA LYS A 30 -1.05 -14.52 9.12
C LYS A 30 -2.04 -13.82 8.21
N VAL A 31 -1.52 -13.18 7.16
CA VAL A 31 -2.31 -12.64 6.05
C VAL A 31 -1.67 -13.10 4.74
N ASN A 32 -2.49 -13.44 3.75
CA ASN A 32 -1.99 -13.81 2.42
C ASN A 32 -2.11 -12.59 1.51
N LEU A 33 -1.07 -11.77 1.45
CA LEU A 33 -1.04 -10.59 0.59
C LEU A 33 -0.43 -10.93 -0.77
N LYS A 34 -1.26 -10.96 -1.80
CA LYS A 34 -0.81 -11.00 -3.19
C LYS A 34 -0.63 -9.56 -3.69
N VAL A 35 0.55 -9.25 -4.20
CA VAL A 35 0.82 -7.97 -4.87
C VAL A 35 0.75 -8.19 -6.38
N GLU A 36 0.04 -7.31 -7.08
CA GLU A 36 0.03 -7.29 -8.54
C GLU A 36 0.51 -5.92 -9.02
N ARG A 37 1.55 -5.90 -9.85
CA ARG A 37 2.19 -4.68 -10.37
C ARG A 37 1.54 -4.24 -11.67
N PHE A 38 0.32 -3.71 -11.58
CA PHE A 38 -0.39 -3.15 -12.73
C PHE A 38 0.43 -2.05 -13.43
N ASP A 39 1.13 -1.22 -12.65
CA ASP A 39 1.99 -0.15 -13.16
C ASP A 39 3.07 -0.70 -14.11
N GLU A 40 3.73 -1.80 -13.73
CA GLU A 40 4.72 -2.46 -14.58
C GLU A 40 4.10 -3.04 -15.85
N ALA A 41 2.96 -3.72 -15.73
CA ALA A 41 2.26 -4.31 -16.87
C ALA A 41 1.77 -3.24 -17.87
N PHE A 42 1.23 -2.13 -17.35
CA PHE A 42 0.81 -0.99 -18.14
C PHE A 42 2.04 -0.38 -18.84
N PHE A 43 3.01 0.17 -18.10
CA PHE A 43 4.15 0.87 -18.70
C PHE A 43 5.17 -0.03 -19.45
N ALA A 44 4.92 -1.34 -19.57
CA ALA A 44 5.63 -2.26 -20.45
C ALA A 44 5.02 -2.35 -21.87
N ILE A 45 3.88 -1.71 -22.14
CA ILE A 45 3.26 -1.71 -23.48
C ILE A 45 4.17 -1.03 -24.51
N ASP A 46 4.33 -1.68 -25.66
CA ASP A 46 4.90 -1.06 -26.86
C ASP A 46 3.89 -0.05 -27.44
N THR A 47 4.26 1.23 -27.42
CA THR A 47 3.40 2.33 -27.87
C THR A 47 3.16 2.34 -29.39
N LEU A 48 4.00 1.64 -30.17
CA LEU A 48 3.75 1.40 -31.60
C LEU A 48 2.59 0.41 -31.83
N GLN A 49 2.31 -0.45 -30.85
CA GLN A 49 1.26 -1.46 -30.88
C GLN A 49 0.30 -1.31 -29.69
N ILE A 50 -0.10 -0.06 -29.40
CA ILE A 50 -0.85 0.29 -28.18
C ILE A 50 -2.11 -0.57 -28.00
N ASP A 51 -2.89 -0.80 -29.06
CA ASP A 51 -4.16 -1.54 -28.96
C ASP A 51 -3.94 -3.00 -28.53
N GLN A 52 -2.91 -3.65 -29.07
CA GLN A 52 -2.55 -5.02 -28.69
C GLN A 52 -2.02 -5.08 -27.26
N GLY A 53 -1.19 -4.12 -26.87
CA GLY A 53 -0.68 -4.01 -25.51
C GLY A 53 -1.79 -3.77 -24.50
N MET A 54 -2.71 -2.85 -24.78
CA MET A 54 -3.86 -2.55 -23.95
C MET A 54 -4.80 -3.76 -23.83
N ASN A 55 -5.03 -4.50 -24.91
CA ASN A 55 -5.79 -5.75 -24.85
C ASN A 55 -5.12 -6.80 -23.95
N ARG A 56 -3.80 -6.93 -24.00
CA ARG A 56 -3.05 -7.83 -23.11
C ARG A 56 -3.17 -7.42 -21.64
N VAL A 57 -3.01 -6.12 -21.35
CA VAL A 57 -3.16 -5.60 -19.97
C VAL A 57 -4.61 -5.76 -19.50
N HIS A 58 -5.60 -5.56 -20.36
CA HIS A 58 -7.01 -5.81 -20.05
C HIS A 58 -7.26 -7.27 -19.69
N GLN A 59 -6.67 -8.23 -20.42
CA GLN A 59 -6.81 -9.65 -20.10
C GLN A 59 -6.20 -10.01 -18.73
N GLN A 60 -5.11 -9.34 -18.34
CA GLN A 60 -4.48 -9.52 -17.03
C GLN A 60 -5.25 -8.80 -15.90
N PHE A 61 -5.81 -7.63 -16.19
CA PHE A 61 -6.45 -6.73 -15.24
C PHE A 61 -7.84 -6.26 -15.72
N PRO A 62 -8.79 -7.19 -15.95
CA PRO A 62 -10.03 -6.88 -16.68
C PRO A 62 -10.92 -5.87 -15.97
N SER A 63 -10.99 -5.92 -14.65
CA SER A 63 -11.77 -4.97 -13.86
C SER A 63 -11.01 -3.67 -13.57
N PHE A 64 -9.68 -3.72 -13.49
CA PHE A 64 -8.89 -2.60 -13.01
C PHE A 64 -8.48 -1.65 -14.13
N LEU A 65 -8.12 -2.14 -15.31
CA LEU A 65 -7.70 -1.27 -16.42
C LEU A 65 -8.80 -0.27 -16.83
N PRO A 66 -10.07 -0.67 -17.04
CA PRO A 66 -11.13 0.30 -17.38
C PRO A 66 -11.36 1.33 -16.28
N LEU A 67 -11.37 0.89 -15.01
CA LEU A 67 -11.51 1.76 -13.84
C LEU A 67 -10.35 2.76 -13.75
N TYR A 68 -9.12 2.30 -13.97
CA TYR A 68 -7.95 3.16 -13.95
C TYR A 68 -8.05 4.24 -15.02
N LEU A 69 -8.30 3.85 -16.27
CA LEU A 69 -8.41 4.80 -17.38
C LEU A 69 -9.54 5.79 -17.16
N GLN A 70 -10.77 5.33 -16.89
CA GLN A 70 -11.96 6.19 -16.91
C GLN A 70 -12.16 6.94 -15.59
N ASN A 71 -11.94 6.29 -14.44
CA ASN A 71 -12.31 6.82 -13.14
C ASN A 71 -11.13 7.38 -12.33
N ILE A 72 -9.90 6.97 -12.63
CA ILE A 72 -8.70 7.46 -11.91
C ILE A 72 -8.00 8.54 -12.71
N ILE A 73 -7.68 8.29 -13.99
CA ILE A 73 -6.92 9.25 -14.81
C ILE A 73 -7.76 9.98 -15.87
N GLY A 74 -9.04 9.64 -16.01
CA GLY A 74 -10.00 10.37 -16.84
C GLY A 74 -9.78 10.27 -18.35
N ILE A 75 -9.12 9.22 -18.83
CA ILE A 75 -8.93 8.94 -20.26
C ILE A 75 -10.20 8.33 -20.85
N THR A 76 -10.70 8.97 -21.90
CA THR A 76 -11.92 8.54 -22.61
C THR A 76 -11.67 8.18 -24.06
N ASP A 77 -10.58 8.67 -24.66
CA ASP A 77 -10.12 8.33 -26.00
C ASP A 77 -8.82 7.49 -25.94
N PRO A 78 -8.74 6.33 -26.62
CA PRO A 78 -7.49 5.56 -26.75
C PRO A 78 -6.27 6.37 -27.20
N ALA A 79 -6.45 7.44 -27.99
CA ALA A 79 -5.37 8.34 -28.40
C ALA A 79 -4.70 9.06 -27.20
N GLU A 80 -5.45 9.35 -26.14
CA GLU A 80 -4.95 10.01 -24.92
C GLU A 80 -4.01 9.10 -24.14
N VAL A 81 -4.13 7.77 -24.29
CA VAL A 81 -3.22 6.81 -23.64
C VAL A 81 -1.78 7.06 -24.09
N LYS A 82 -1.54 7.25 -25.39
CA LYS A 82 -0.18 7.54 -25.90
C LYS A 82 0.37 8.85 -25.32
N MET A 83 -0.48 9.85 -25.18
CA MET A 83 -0.12 11.13 -24.56
C MET A 83 0.24 10.93 -23.08
N PHE A 84 -0.56 10.16 -22.34
CA PHE A 84 -0.28 9.82 -20.94
C PHE A 84 1.07 9.10 -20.79
N TYR A 85 1.37 8.13 -21.66
CA TYR A 85 2.68 7.47 -21.66
C TYR A 85 3.82 8.45 -21.85
N ARG A 86 3.69 9.37 -22.82
CA ARG A 86 4.73 10.36 -23.09
C ARG A 86 5.07 11.20 -21.85
N PHE A 87 4.07 11.57 -21.05
CA PHE A 87 4.27 12.39 -19.87
C PHE A 87 4.67 11.60 -18.62
N TYR A 88 4.10 10.42 -18.42
CA TYR A 88 4.25 9.66 -17.16
C TYR A 88 5.25 8.52 -17.22
N LYS A 89 5.66 8.04 -18.40
CA LYS A 89 6.69 7.00 -18.52
C LYS A 89 8.02 7.39 -17.86
N PRO A 90 8.54 8.62 -17.99
CA PRO A 90 9.76 9.02 -17.28
C PRO A 90 9.61 8.99 -15.75
N LEU A 91 8.42 9.31 -15.24
CA LEU A 91 8.12 9.24 -13.81
C LEU A 91 8.06 7.79 -13.33
N PHE A 92 7.42 6.91 -14.09
CA PHE A 92 7.43 5.47 -13.81
C PHE A 92 8.85 4.91 -13.82
N ASP A 93 9.66 5.23 -14.83
CA ASP A 93 11.04 4.73 -14.93
C ASP A 93 11.90 5.22 -13.75
N SER A 94 11.71 6.48 -13.34
CA SER A 94 12.35 7.05 -12.15
C SER A 94 11.90 6.35 -10.87
N SER A 95 10.62 6.01 -10.74
CA SER A 95 10.11 5.30 -9.57
C SER A 95 10.65 3.87 -9.48
N GLN A 96 10.93 3.21 -10.62
CA GLN A 96 11.53 1.88 -10.62
C GLN A 96 12.96 1.86 -10.07
N VAL A 97 13.70 2.98 -10.04
CA VAL A 97 14.99 3.05 -9.34
C VAL A 97 14.83 2.72 -7.84
N ILE A 98 13.69 3.06 -7.27
CA ILE A 98 13.38 2.88 -5.84
C ILE A 98 12.54 1.62 -5.61
N TYR A 99 11.54 1.38 -6.47
CA TYR A 99 10.46 0.41 -6.23
C TYR A 99 10.49 -0.82 -7.16
N LYS A 100 11.58 -1.04 -7.91
CA LYS A 100 11.75 -2.28 -8.69
C LYS A 100 11.69 -3.51 -7.79
N ASN A 101 12.31 -3.47 -6.61
CA ASN A 101 12.07 -4.47 -5.58
C ASN A 101 10.92 -4.00 -4.68
N PHE A 102 9.75 -4.59 -4.87
CA PHE A 102 8.55 -4.21 -4.10
C PHE A 102 8.39 -4.96 -2.78
N GLU A 103 9.23 -5.97 -2.48
CA GLU A 103 9.14 -6.75 -1.25
C GLU A 103 9.21 -5.89 0.04
N PRO A 104 10.04 -4.83 0.13
CA PRO A 104 10.02 -3.96 1.30
C PRO A 104 8.69 -3.23 1.52
N VAL A 105 8.02 -2.82 0.44
CA VAL A 105 6.71 -2.16 0.51
C VAL A 105 5.64 -3.20 0.87
N LYS A 106 5.66 -4.35 0.19
CA LYS A 106 4.79 -5.49 0.50
C LYS A 106 4.87 -5.89 1.96
N ALA A 107 6.07 -6.01 2.55
CA ALA A 107 6.24 -6.35 3.95
C ALA A 107 5.61 -5.31 4.91
N GLN A 108 5.71 -4.02 4.57
CA GLN A 108 5.08 -2.95 5.36
C GLN A 108 3.56 -3.01 5.27
N VAL A 109 3.03 -3.21 4.07
CA VAL A 109 1.57 -3.34 3.83
C VAL A 109 1.03 -4.61 4.49
N GLU A 110 1.74 -5.73 4.38
CA GLU A 110 1.41 -6.99 5.03
C GLU A 110 1.35 -6.82 6.55
N LYS A 111 2.34 -6.14 7.15
CA LYS A 111 2.34 -5.80 8.58
C LYS A 111 1.14 -4.95 8.97
N ALA A 112 0.72 -4.00 8.13
CA ALA A 112 -0.49 -3.21 8.37
C ALA A 112 -1.75 -4.09 8.34
N PHE A 113 -1.89 -4.96 7.34
CA PHE A 113 -3.01 -5.89 7.26
C PHE A 113 -3.04 -6.91 8.41
N ARG A 114 -1.89 -7.33 8.94
CA ARG A 114 -1.82 -8.16 10.16
C ARG A 114 -2.40 -7.44 11.37
N HIS A 115 -2.19 -6.13 11.51
CA HIS A 115 -2.86 -5.35 12.56
C HIS A 115 -4.36 -5.27 12.31
N VAL A 116 -4.80 -5.01 11.08
CA VAL A 116 -6.24 -5.00 10.74
C VAL A 116 -6.87 -6.35 11.12
N LYS A 117 -6.25 -7.46 10.74
CA LYS A 117 -6.76 -8.81 11.06
C LYS A 117 -6.72 -9.12 12.55
N PHE A 118 -5.74 -8.60 13.29
CA PHE A 118 -5.68 -8.73 14.75
C PHE A 118 -6.87 -8.06 15.43
N TYR A 119 -7.13 -6.79 15.07
CA TYR A 119 -8.22 -6.02 15.69
C TYR A 119 -9.61 -6.39 15.15
N PHE A 120 -9.68 -6.86 13.90
CA PHE A 120 -10.91 -7.24 13.22
C PHE A 120 -10.78 -8.65 12.62
N PRO A 121 -10.83 -9.72 13.45
CA PRO A 121 -10.63 -11.10 12.99
C PRO A 121 -11.59 -11.54 11.88
N GLU A 122 -12.79 -10.98 11.84
CA GLU A 122 -13.83 -11.29 10.85
C GLU A 122 -13.67 -10.53 9.52
N TYR A 123 -12.76 -9.54 9.46
CA TYR A 123 -12.47 -8.80 8.23
C TYR A 123 -11.93 -9.75 7.16
N LYS A 124 -12.60 -9.79 6.00
CA LYS A 124 -12.29 -10.67 4.88
C LYS A 124 -11.47 -9.94 3.83
#